data_AF-A0A1F4DJC7-F1
#
_entry.id   AF-A0A1F4DJC7-F1
#
_cell.length_a   1.000
_cell.length_b   1.000
_cell.length_c   1.000
_cell.angle_alpha   90.00
_cell.angle_beta   90.00
_cell.angle_gamma   90.00
#
_symmetry.space_group_name_H-M   'P 1'
#
loop_
_entity.id
_entity.type
_entity.pdbx_description
1 polymer ?
#
loop_
_entity_poly.entity_id
_entity_poly.type
_entity_poly.pdbx_seq_one_letter_code
_entity_poly.pdbx_strand_id
1 'polypeptide(L)'
;MRHILAVLLLALPLINGCVPVIVGGAAATGVMVAEDRRTVGTLAEDEGIEFKTLNRIGGKVKDAHLNATSYNRMVLLTGEVADAAAKAEAEKIARAVENVRGVHNELQVAGNSSLSARANDSYLTSKVKARFVDAQKFNPLHVKVVTENNVVYLLGLVKRQEANEATEIARTTGGVQKVVRIFEYLD
;
A
#
# COMPACT_ATOMS: atom_id res chain seq x y z
N MET A 1 34.36 -35.92 19.44
CA MET A 1 33.89 -35.17 18.25
C MET A 1 32.61 -35.82 17.72
N ARG A 2 31.43 -35.49 18.28
CA ARG A 2 30.17 -36.12 17.84
C ARG A 2 28.89 -35.34 18.22
N HIS A 3 28.94 -34.00 18.19
CA HIS A 3 27.78 -33.15 18.52
C HIS A 3 27.56 -31.94 17.59
N ILE A 4 28.15 -31.89 16.39
CA ILE A 4 28.08 -30.71 15.49
C ILE A 4 27.13 -30.94 14.29
N LEU A 5 26.07 -31.76 14.42
CA LEU A 5 25.22 -32.08 13.25
C LEU A 5 23.70 -32.00 13.45
N ALA A 6 23.21 -31.22 14.43
CA ALA A 6 21.77 -31.18 14.72
C ALA A 6 21.22 -29.78 15.07
N VAL A 7 21.65 -28.72 14.39
CA VAL A 7 21.03 -27.37 14.53
C VAL A 7 20.82 -26.70 13.17
N LEU A 8 20.40 -27.47 12.15
CA LEU A 8 20.10 -26.89 10.82
C LEU A 8 18.73 -27.31 10.28
N LEU A 9 17.69 -27.28 11.13
CA LEU A 9 16.34 -27.65 10.71
C LEU A 9 15.21 -26.84 11.38
N LEU A 10 15.41 -25.55 11.63
CA LEU A 10 14.31 -24.68 12.09
C LEU A 10 14.42 -23.25 11.54
N ALA A 11 14.01 -23.09 10.29
CA ALA A 11 13.35 -21.89 9.78
C ALA A 11 12.90 -22.16 8.34
N LEU A 12 11.78 -22.87 8.15
CA LEU A 12 10.96 -22.59 6.97
C LEU A 12 10.30 -21.24 7.25
N PRO A 13 10.56 -20.17 6.47
CA PRO A 13 9.67 -19.03 6.50
C PRO A 13 8.33 -19.53 5.96
N LEU A 14 7.29 -19.45 6.77
CA LEU A 14 5.92 -19.66 6.33
C LEU A 14 5.59 -18.54 5.34
N ILE A 15 5.63 -18.84 4.05
CA ILE A 15 5.32 -17.92 2.93
C ILE A 15 3.79 -17.68 2.83
N ASN A 16 3.06 -17.69 3.94
CA ASN A 16 1.63 -17.41 3.95
C ASN A 16 1.30 -16.43 5.09
N GLY A 17 1.20 -15.15 4.75
CA GLY A 17 0.57 -14.14 5.59
C GLY A 17 1.29 -12.80 5.60
N CYS A 18 0.50 -11.72 5.61
CA CYS A 18 0.89 -10.32 5.81
C CYS A 18 1.54 -10.07 7.18
N VAL A 19 2.64 -10.76 7.47
CA VAL A 19 3.52 -10.37 8.56
C VAL A 19 4.55 -9.43 7.93
N PRO A 20 4.58 -8.14 8.28
CA PRO A 20 5.71 -7.32 7.89
C PRO A 20 6.96 -8.02 8.44
N VAL A 21 7.89 -8.37 7.54
CA VAL A 21 9.18 -8.92 7.92
C VAL A 21 9.89 -7.84 8.72
N ILE A 22 9.82 -7.95 10.05
CA ILE A 22 10.44 -6.99 10.97
C ILE A 22 11.78 -7.57 11.38
N VAL A 23 12.82 -7.07 10.73
CA VAL A 23 14.17 -7.04 11.30
C VAL A 23 14.08 -6.11 12.53
N GLY A 24 13.79 -6.63 13.73
CA GLY A 24 13.78 -5.82 14.97
C GLY A 24 12.73 -6.06 16.08
N GLY A 25 11.92 -7.13 16.06
CA GLY A 25 11.07 -7.53 17.20
C GLY A 25 9.96 -6.55 17.63
N ALA A 26 9.33 -6.82 18.78
CA ALA A 26 8.18 -6.06 19.33
C ALA A 26 8.44 -4.55 19.56
N ALA A 27 9.72 -4.16 19.70
CA ALA A 27 10.10 -2.76 19.81
C ALA A 27 9.84 -1.98 18.51
N ALA A 28 10.15 -2.57 17.36
CA ALA A 28 9.91 -1.94 16.06
C ALA A 28 8.41 -1.80 15.76
N THR A 29 7.57 -2.78 16.12
CA THR A 29 6.11 -2.64 15.99
C THR A 29 5.55 -1.53 16.87
N GLY A 30 6.06 -1.38 18.10
CA GLY A 30 5.61 -0.34 19.04
C GLY A 30 5.92 1.07 18.55
N VAL A 31 7.12 1.30 18.01
CA VAL A 31 7.54 2.60 17.47
C VAL A 31 6.75 2.98 16.23
N MET A 32 6.55 2.04 15.30
CA MET A 32 5.78 2.30 14.07
C MET A 32 4.33 2.71 14.36
N VAL A 33 3.72 2.11 15.38
CA VAL A 33 2.36 2.46 15.82
C VAL A 33 2.35 3.79 16.59
N ALA A 34 3.40 4.10 17.35
CA ALA A 34 3.50 5.36 18.10
C ALA A 34 3.68 6.59 17.21
N GLU A 35 4.37 6.44 16.07
CA GLU A 35 4.60 7.51 15.09
C GLU A 35 3.48 7.63 14.05
N ASP A 36 2.60 6.62 13.94
CA ASP A 36 1.44 6.74 13.06
C ASP A 36 0.46 7.77 13.63
N ARG A 37 0.00 8.67 12.78
CA ARG A 37 -0.96 9.72 13.16
C ARG A 37 -2.38 9.16 13.31
N ARG A 38 -2.62 7.92 12.89
CA ARG A 38 -3.87 7.18 13.06
C ARG A 38 -3.88 6.40 14.36
N THR A 39 -5.05 6.24 14.95
CA THR A 39 -5.22 5.38 16.13
C THR A 39 -5.08 3.91 15.75
N VAL A 40 -4.74 3.04 16.71
CA VAL A 40 -4.72 1.58 16.50
C VAL A 40 -6.07 1.05 16.00
N GLY A 41 -7.18 1.61 16.50
CA GLY A 41 -8.51 1.28 16.02
C GLY A 41 -8.71 1.64 14.54
N THR A 42 -8.20 2.79 14.11
CA THR A 42 -8.23 3.21 12.71
C THR A 42 -7.35 2.32 11.82
N LEU A 43 -6.18 1.90 12.31
CA LEU A 43 -5.31 0.95 11.59
C LEU A 43 -6.01 -0.40 11.38
N ALA A 44 -6.62 -0.93 12.43
CA ALA A 44 -7.38 -2.17 12.35
C ALA A 44 -8.60 -2.04 11.42
N GLU A 45 -9.29 -0.89 11.44
CA GLU A 45 -10.40 -0.61 10.54
C GLU A 45 -9.93 -0.53 9.08
N ASP A 46 -8.79 0.10 8.80
CA ASP A 46 -8.21 0.18 7.45
C ASP A 46 -7.93 -1.22 6.87
N GLU A 47 -7.28 -2.10 7.63
CA GLU A 47 -7.02 -3.49 7.22
C GLU A 47 -8.32 -4.27 7.02
N GLY A 48 -9.31 -4.06 7.90
CA GLY A 48 -10.65 -4.63 7.77
C GLY A 48 -11.37 -4.17 6.50
N ILE A 49 -11.27 -2.88 6.15
CA ILE A 49 -11.80 -2.32 4.91
C ILE A 49 -11.12 -2.93 3.70
N GLU A 50 -9.78 -3.01 3.68
CA GLU A 50 -9.01 -3.62 2.58
C GLU A 50 -9.48 -5.06 2.33
N PHE A 51 -9.54 -5.89 3.39
CA PHE A 51 -9.97 -7.27 3.31
C PHE A 51 -11.43 -7.42 2.82
N LYS A 52 -12.37 -6.69 3.43
CA LYS A 52 -13.79 -6.72 3.04
C LYS A 52 -13.97 -6.27 1.58
N THR A 53 -13.24 -5.24 1.16
CA THR A 53 -13.29 -4.70 -0.21
C THR A 53 -12.83 -5.74 -1.22
N LEU A 54 -11.63 -6.31 -1.04
CA LEU A 54 -11.08 -7.31 -1.95
C LEU A 54 -11.95 -8.56 -2.03
N ASN A 55 -12.46 -9.05 -0.90
CA ASN A 55 -13.32 -10.23 -0.85
C ASN A 55 -14.62 -10.01 -1.66
N ARG A 56 -15.30 -8.89 -1.41
CA ARG A 56 -16.56 -8.57 -2.11
C ARG A 56 -16.36 -8.33 -3.60
N ILE A 57 -15.26 -7.65 -3.97
CA ILE A 57 -14.93 -7.41 -5.39
C ILE A 57 -14.60 -8.73 -6.09
N GLY A 58 -13.73 -9.57 -5.52
CA GLY A 58 -13.36 -10.86 -6.12
C GLY A 58 -14.54 -11.83 -6.28
N GLY A 59 -15.61 -11.66 -5.48
CA GLY A 59 -16.88 -12.37 -5.66
C GLY A 59 -17.60 -12.03 -6.97
N LYS A 60 -17.44 -10.81 -7.49
CA LYS A 60 -18.24 -10.24 -8.59
C LYS A 60 -17.45 -9.87 -9.84
N VAL A 61 -16.26 -9.29 -9.67
CA VAL A 61 -15.36 -8.91 -10.74
C VAL A 61 -14.34 -10.04 -10.91
N LYS A 62 -14.40 -10.71 -12.06
CA LYS A 62 -13.52 -11.83 -12.40
C LYS A 62 -12.39 -11.37 -13.30
N ASP A 63 -11.31 -12.16 -13.31
CA ASP A 63 -10.14 -11.98 -14.19
C ASP A 63 -9.45 -10.61 -14.11
N ALA A 64 -9.53 -9.94 -12.95
CA ALA A 64 -8.91 -8.65 -12.69
C ALA A 64 -7.64 -8.79 -11.85
N HIS A 65 -6.63 -7.97 -12.14
CA HIS A 65 -5.60 -7.64 -11.16
C HIS A 65 -6.04 -6.42 -10.39
N LEU A 66 -6.58 -6.60 -9.19
CA LEU A 66 -7.11 -5.50 -8.41
C LEU A 66 -6.50 -5.49 -7.02
N ASN A 67 -6.02 -4.32 -6.64
CA ASN A 67 -5.51 -4.02 -5.31
C ASN A 67 -6.44 -2.99 -4.66
N ALA A 68 -6.69 -3.15 -3.36
CA ALA A 68 -7.38 -2.16 -2.55
C ALA A 68 -6.46 -1.78 -1.40
N THR A 69 -6.27 -0.48 -1.20
CA THR A 69 -5.51 0.10 -0.09
C THR A 69 -6.41 1.06 0.66
N SER A 70 -6.50 0.93 1.98
CA SER A 70 -7.17 1.90 2.84
C SER A 70 -6.13 2.70 3.62
N TYR A 71 -6.41 3.98 3.78
CA TYR A 71 -5.69 4.84 4.70
C TYR A 71 -6.66 5.84 5.31
N ASN A 72 -6.83 5.79 6.63
CA ASN A 72 -7.80 6.60 7.37
C ASN A 72 -9.23 6.50 6.79
N ARG A 73 -9.61 5.27 6.41
CA ARG A 73 -10.88 4.86 5.80
C ARG A 73 -11.15 5.44 4.41
N MET A 74 -10.15 6.05 3.78
CA MET A 74 -10.17 6.39 2.35
C MET A 74 -9.57 5.24 1.56
N VAL A 75 -10.36 4.67 0.65
CA VAL A 75 -9.95 3.54 -0.19
C VAL A 75 -9.36 4.04 -1.50
N LEU A 76 -8.21 3.49 -1.87
CA LEU A 76 -7.61 3.57 -3.19
C LEU A 76 -7.78 2.20 -3.86
N LEU A 77 -8.37 2.18 -5.06
CA LEU A 77 -8.39 1.00 -5.93
C LEU A 77 -7.37 1.19 -7.06
N THR A 78 -6.45 0.23 -7.23
CA THR A 78 -5.46 0.20 -8.33
C THR A 78 -5.43 -1.15 -9.01
N GLY A 79 -4.79 -1.19 -10.18
CA GLY A 79 -4.62 -2.37 -11.02
C GLY A 79 -5.44 -2.28 -12.30
N GLU A 80 -5.79 -3.44 -12.85
CA GLU A 80 -6.43 -3.58 -14.14
C GLU A 80 -7.74 -4.39 -14.08
N VAL A 81 -8.71 -3.94 -14.87
CA VAL A 81 -9.99 -4.61 -15.08
C VAL A 81 -10.29 -4.70 -16.57
N ALA A 82 -11.11 -5.68 -16.95
CA ALA A 82 -11.40 -5.97 -18.36
C ALA A 82 -12.15 -4.84 -19.09
N ASP A 83 -13.03 -4.13 -18.38
CA ASP A 83 -13.87 -3.09 -18.98
C ASP A 83 -14.31 -2.00 -17.97
N ALA A 84 -14.97 -0.97 -18.49
CA ALA A 84 -15.48 0.14 -17.69
C ALA A 84 -16.62 -0.27 -16.73
N ALA A 85 -17.37 -1.33 -17.03
CA ALA A 85 -18.44 -1.82 -16.16
C ALA A 85 -17.86 -2.51 -14.92
N ALA A 86 -16.82 -3.33 -15.10
CA ALA A 86 -16.04 -3.91 -14.02
C ALA A 86 -15.39 -2.84 -13.13
N LYS A 87 -14.83 -1.78 -13.74
CA LYS A 87 -14.29 -0.62 -13.01
C LYS A 87 -15.36 0.05 -12.13
N ALA A 88 -16.55 0.28 -12.69
CA ALA A 88 -17.65 0.93 -11.98
C ALA A 88 -18.24 0.05 -10.86
N GLU A 89 -18.39 -1.26 -11.11
CA GLU A 89 -18.89 -2.21 -10.10
C GLU A 89 -17.89 -2.35 -8.94
N ALA A 90 -16.58 -2.41 -9.22
CA ALA A 90 -15.54 -2.43 -8.18
C ALA A 90 -15.62 -1.20 -7.26
N GLU A 91 -15.79 -0.01 -7.82
CA GLU A 91 -15.96 1.22 -7.05
C GLU A 91 -17.25 1.22 -6.22
N LYS A 92 -18.36 0.79 -6.82
CA LYS A 92 -19.64 0.68 -6.12
C LYS A 92 -19.54 -0.27 -4.91
N ILE A 93 -18.87 -1.41 -5.09
CA ILE A 93 -18.64 -2.37 -4.01
C ILE A 93 -17.79 -1.74 -2.91
N ALA A 94 -16.67 -1.10 -3.26
CA ALA A 94 -15.78 -0.46 -2.30
C ALA A 94 -16.50 0.63 -1.49
N ARG A 95 -17.30 1.48 -2.15
CA ARG A 95 -18.12 2.51 -1.48
C ARG A 95 -19.16 1.94 -0.51
N ALA A 96 -19.61 0.71 -0.75
CA ALA A 96 -20.60 0.03 0.10
C ALA A 96 -19.97 -0.81 1.23
N VAL A 97 -18.63 -0.82 1.35
CA VAL A 97 -17.98 -1.39 2.53
C VAL A 97 -18.19 -0.46 3.72
N GLU A 98 -18.50 -1.06 4.86
CA GLU A 98 -18.73 -0.36 6.11
C GLU A 98 -17.54 0.55 6.47
N ASN A 99 -17.83 1.70 7.07
CA ASN A 99 -16.86 2.70 7.51
C ASN A 99 -16.01 3.37 6.40
N VAL A 100 -16.14 2.99 5.13
CA VAL A 100 -15.48 3.69 4.02
C VAL A 100 -15.98 5.14 3.94
N ARG A 101 -15.04 6.09 3.99
CA ARG A 101 -15.31 7.53 3.89
C ARG A 101 -15.30 8.04 2.46
N GLY A 102 -14.54 7.38 1.59
CA GLY A 102 -14.39 7.77 0.19
C GLY A 102 -13.58 6.74 -0.58
N VAL A 103 -13.69 6.82 -1.91
CA VAL A 103 -12.99 5.92 -2.83
C VAL A 103 -12.33 6.75 -3.93
N HIS A 104 -11.03 6.54 -4.11
CA HIS A 104 -10.23 6.94 -5.25
C HIS A 104 -10.08 5.73 -6.18
N ASN A 105 -10.78 5.76 -7.32
CA ASN A 105 -10.78 4.65 -8.26
C ASN A 105 -9.81 4.90 -9.42
N GLU A 106 -8.60 4.36 -9.28
CA GLU A 106 -7.50 4.50 -10.24
C GLU A 106 -7.28 3.22 -11.07
N LEU A 107 -8.25 2.29 -11.06
CA LEU A 107 -8.25 1.10 -11.91
C LEU A 107 -8.14 1.48 -13.38
N GLN A 108 -7.32 0.74 -14.13
CA GLN A 108 -7.17 0.91 -15.56
C GLN A 108 -8.00 -0.14 -16.30
N VAL A 109 -8.64 0.27 -17.40
CA VAL A 109 -9.28 -0.68 -18.31
C VAL A 109 -8.20 -1.20 -19.24
N ALA A 110 -7.61 -2.35 -18.89
CA ALA A 110 -6.44 -2.92 -19.53
C ALA A 110 -6.34 -4.43 -19.23
N GLY A 111 -5.45 -5.12 -19.94
CA GLY A 111 -5.08 -6.49 -19.58
C GLY A 111 -4.22 -6.53 -18.32
N ASN A 112 -4.33 -7.61 -17.56
CA ASN A 112 -3.60 -7.78 -16.30
C ASN A 112 -2.09 -7.64 -16.48
N SER A 113 -1.47 -6.86 -15.59
CA SER A 113 -0.03 -6.66 -15.58
C SER A 113 0.74 -7.98 -15.40
N SER A 114 1.93 -8.08 -16.01
CA SER A 114 2.82 -9.23 -15.85
C SER A 114 3.44 -9.27 -14.44
N LEU A 115 3.92 -10.44 -14.01
CA LEU A 115 4.65 -10.56 -12.75
C LEU A 115 5.90 -9.67 -12.70
N SER A 116 6.58 -9.49 -13.84
CA SER A 116 7.76 -8.61 -13.92
C SER A 116 7.40 -7.14 -13.74
N ALA A 117 6.27 -6.68 -14.28
CA ALA A 117 5.78 -5.32 -14.06
C ALA A 117 5.47 -5.07 -12.57
N ARG A 118 4.76 -6.00 -11.94
CA ARG A 118 4.43 -5.92 -10.49
C ARG A 118 5.66 -5.97 -9.59
N ALA A 119 6.66 -6.79 -9.95
CA ALA A 119 7.94 -6.82 -9.26
C ALA A 119 8.67 -5.48 -9.39
N ASN A 120 8.65 -4.87 -10.58
CA ASN A 120 9.19 -3.53 -10.78
C ASN A 120 8.46 -2.47 -9.93
N ASP A 121 7.14 -2.54 -9.81
CA ASP A 121 6.38 -1.59 -8.98
C ASP A 121 6.69 -1.74 -7.48
N SER A 122 6.91 -2.97 -7.01
CA SER A 122 7.36 -3.25 -5.64
C SER A 122 8.76 -2.67 -5.39
N TYR A 123 9.66 -2.82 -6.37
CA TYR A 123 11.00 -2.23 -6.34
C TYR A 123 10.94 -0.70 -6.35
N LEU A 124 10.11 -0.08 -7.21
CA LEU A 124 9.90 1.36 -7.25
C LEU A 124 9.34 1.90 -5.93
N THR A 125 8.37 1.20 -5.33
CA THR A 125 7.84 1.54 -4.01
C THR A 125 8.97 1.59 -2.97
N SER A 126 9.83 0.58 -2.96
CA SER A 126 10.95 0.48 -2.03
C SER A 126 11.97 1.60 -2.26
N LYS A 127 12.26 1.92 -3.53
CA LYS A 127 13.15 3.01 -3.93
C LYS A 127 12.62 4.38 -3.49
N VAL A 128 11.32 4.65 -3.66
CA VAL A 128 10.70 5.90 -3.20
C VAL A 128 10.79 6.01 -1.68
N LYS A 129 10.45 4.94 -0.96
CA LYS A 129 10.55 4.91 0.52
C LYS A 129 11.97 5.12 1.01
N ALA A 130 12.97 4.50 0.40
CA ALA A 130 14.38 4.72 0.72
C ALA A 130 14.76 6.18 0.53
N ARG A 131 14.35 6.81 -0.58
CA ARG A 131 14.63 8.23 -0.82
C ARG A 131 13.92 9.17 0.16
N PHE A 132 12.76 8.80 0.69
CA PHE A 132 12.13 9.57 1.79
C PHE A 132 12.99 9.54 3.05
N VAL A 133 13.53 8.36 3.40
CA VAL A 133 14.46 8.20 4.53
C VAL A 133 15.73 9.02 4.30
N ASP A 134 16.36 8.89 3.12
CA ASP A 134 17.62 9.58 2.81
C ASP A 134 17.47 11.11 2.80
N ALA A 135 16.33 11.63 2.35
CA ALA A 135 16.10 13.06 2.27
C ALA A 135 15.88 13.73 3.63
N GLN A 136 15.39 12.98 4.63
CA GLN A 136 15.12 13.44 6.00
C GLN A 136 14.30 14.75 6.09
N LYS A 137 13.39 14.99 5.13
CA LYS A 137 12.56 16.21 5.05
C LYS A 137 11.28 16.15 5.89
N PHE A 138 10.79 14.93 6.15
CA PHE A 138 9.60 14.63 6.94
C PHE A 138 9.75 13.21 7.51
N ASN A 139 8.93 12.81 8.48
CA ASN A 139 8.92 11.42 8.94
C ASN A 139 8.31 10.52 7.84
N PRO A 140 9.06 9.56 7.26
CA PRO A 140 8.57 8.70 6.18
C PRO A 140 7.32 7.88 6.54
N LEU A 141 7.06 7.66 7.83
CA LEU A 141 5.89 6.92 8.32
C LEU A 141 4.58 7.69 8.14
N HIS A 142 4.63 9.02 7.95
CA HIS A 142 3.45 9.82 7.67
C HIS A 142 2.86 9.59 6.27
N VAL A 143 3.61 8.92 5.36
CA VAL A 143 3.21 8.72 3.96
C VAL A 143 3.23 7.23 3.59
N LYS A 144 2.06 6.68 3.27
CA LYS A 144 1.93 5.37 2.61
C LYS A 144 2.19 5.55 1.11
N VAL A 145 3.13 4.76 0.59
CA VAL A 145 3.49 4.73 -0.84
C VAL A 145 2.93 3.44 -1.44
N VAL A 146 2.13 3.58 -2.49
CA VAL A 146 1.64 2.47 -3.33
C VAL A 146 2.09 2.75 -4.76
N THR A 147 2.54 1.72 -5.48
CA THR A 147 2.90 1.86 -6.90
C THR A 147 2.14 0.83 -7.71
N GLU A 148 1.58 1.27 -8.83
CA GLU A 148 0.92 0.40 -9.82
C GLU A 148 1.25 0.93 -11.21
N ASN A 149 1.76 0.08 -12.10
CA ASN A 149 2.10 0.42 -13.48
C ASN A 149 2.95 1.70 -13.58
N ASN A 150 4.03 1.76 -12.80
CA ASN A 150 4.92 2.92 -12.66
C ASN A 150 4.27 4.24 -12.16
N VAL A 151 3.01 4.22 -11.74
CA VAL A 151 2.32 5.35 -11.10
C VAL A 151 2.43 5.21 -9.59
N VAL A 152 2.94 6.25 -8.93
CA VAL A 152 3.06 6.31 -7.48
C VAL A 152 1.87 7.05 -6.89
N TYR A 153 1.15 6.39 -5.99
CA TYR A 153 0.07 6.96 -5.19
C TYR A 153 0.60 7.21 -3.78
N LEU A 154 0.48 8.46 -3.32
CA LEU A 154 0.90 8.88 -1.99
C LEU A 154 -0.33 9.14 -1.15
N LEU A 155 -0.48 8.38 -0.05
CA LEU A 155 -1.54 8.55 0.93
C LEU A 155 -0.95 8.97 2.27
N GLY A 156 -1.68 9.74 3.07
CA GLY A 156 -1.17 10.20 4.36
C GLY A 156 -2.02 11.27 5.03
N LEU A 157 -1.94 11.30 6.37
CA LEU A 157 -2.35 12.45 7.19
C LEU A 157 -1.13 13.37 7.30
N VAL A 158 -1.06 14.41 6.48
CA VAL A 158 0.17 15.20 6.29
C VAL A 158 -0.07 16.69 6.37
N LYS A 159 0.96 17.46 6.69
CA LYS A 159 0.98 18.89 6.44
C LYS A 159 1.22 19.18 4.96
N ARG A 160 0.78 20.33 4.45
CA ARG A 160 1.00 20.73 3.05
C ARG A 160 2.48 20.73 2.66
N GLN A 161 3.36 21.12 3.57
CA GLN A 161 4.80 21.06 3.36
C GLN A 161 5.29 19.61 3.17
N GLU A 162 4.92 18.70 4.07
CA GLU A 162 5.29 17.26 3.99
C GLU A 162 4.78 16.65 2.67
N ALA A 163 3.54 16.98 2.28
CA ALA A 163 2.96 16.51 1.03
C ALA A 163 3.75 16.98 -0.21
N ASN A 164 4.23 18.22 -0.21
CA ASN A 164 5.02 18.78 -1.31
C ASN A 164 6.40 18.11 -1.38
N GLU A 165 7.09 17.93 -0.25
CA GLU A 165 8.37 17.23 -0.18
C GLU A 165 8.24 15.77 -0.64
N ALA A 166 7.23 15.05 -0.14
CA ALA A 166 6.96 13.66 -0.55
C ALA A 166 6.69 13.56 -2.06
N THR A 167 5.89 14.50 -2.61
CA THR A 167 5.60 14.56 -4.04
C THR A 167 6.86 14.83 -4.86
N GLU A 168 7.72 15.75 -4.42
CA GLU A 168 8.97 16.11 -5.09
C GLU A 168 9.94 14.92 -5.16
N ILE A 169 10.12 14.25 -4.03
CA ILE A 169 11.01 13.09 -3.98
C ILE A 169 10.44 11.95 -4.83
N ALA A 170 9.13 11.67 -4.74
CA ALA A 170 8.51 10.63 -5.55
C ALA A 170 8.64 10.90 -7.05
N ARG A 171 8.29 12.11 -7.52
CA ARG A 171 8.30 12.45 -8.96
C ARG A 171 9.70 12.49 -9.57
N THR A 172 10.72 12.76 -8.77
CA THR A 172 12.14 12.74 -9.22
C THR A 172 12.77 11.35 -9.13
N THR A 173 12.03 10.34 -8.66
CA THR A 173 12.55 8.98 -8.54
C THR A 173 12.57 8.30 -9.91
N GLY A 174 13.75 7.95 -10.40
CA GLY A 174 13.88 7.30 -11.71
C GLY A 174 13.02 6.05 -11.82
N GLY A 175 12.18 5.99 -12.87
CA GLY A 175 11.21 4.93 -13.14
C GLY A 175 9.76 5.27 -12.76
N VAL A 176 9.53 6.37 -12.03
CA VAL A 176 8.19 6.90 -11.75
C VAL A 176 7.69 7.69 -12.96
N GLN A 177 6.48 7.38 -13.43
CA GLN A 177 5.87 8.06 -14.58
C GLN A 177 4.86 9.14 -14.16
N LYS A 178 4.15 8.92 -13.06
CA LYS A 178 3.13 9.83 -12.53
C LYS A 178 3.10 9.72 -11.02
N VAL A 179 2.79 10.84 -10.35
CA VAL A 179 2.50 10.86 -8.91
C VAL A 179 1.07 11.33 -8.71
N VAL A 180 0.28 10.57 -7.97
CA VAL A 180 -1.08 10.92 -7.56
C VAL A 180 -1.09 11.17 -6.05
N ARG A 181 -1.61 12.33 -5.66
CA ARG A 181 -1.67 12.79 -4.26
C ARG A 181 -3.04 12.48 -3.68
N ILE A 182 -3.09 11.64 -2.65
CA ILE A 182 -4.30 11.24 -1.91
C ILE A 182 -4.06 11.55 -0.43
N PHE A 183 -3.81 12.82 -0.14
CA PHE A 183 -3.50 13.31 1.19
C PHE A 183 -4.73 13.92 1.86
N GLU A 184 -4.82 13.73 3.17
CA GLU A 184 -5.65 14.56 4.04
C GLU A 184 -4.72 15.54 4.77
N TYR A 185 -5.05 16.84 4.69
CA TYR A 185 -4.22 17.90 5.25
C TYR A 185 -4.60 18.21 6.69
N LEU A 186 -3.58 18.40 7.53
CA LEU A 186 -3.73 18.75 8.94
C LEU A 186 -3.62 20.27 9.20
N ASP A 187 -3.36 21.06 8.13
CA ASP A 187 -3.09 22.50 8.14
C ASP A 187 -3.75 23.27 6.98
#